data_AF-A0A352KC38-F1
#
_entry.id   AF-A0A352KC38-F1
#
_cell.length_a   1.000
_cell.length_b   1.000
_cell.length_c   1.000
_cell.angle_alpha   90.00
_cell.angle_beta   90.00
_cell.angle_gamma   90.00
#
_symmetry.space_group_name_H-M   'P 1'
#
loop_
_entity.id
_entity.type
_entity.pdbx_description
1 polymer ?
#
loop_
_entity_poly.entity_id
_entity_poly.type
_entity_poly.pdbx_seq_one_letter_code
_entity_poly.pdbx_strand_id
1 'polypeptide(L)'
;MEFGEIAVNTAIGAILAHSVQLDGQRFAKGRVLSAGDIAALQQAGIAQVVAARLTPDDMPEDEAAAALAHAAAGTGVDCAAPFTGRANLSAACDGLALVDTVALDRFNMLDESLTIATVAPFEPVVAGQMIATVKIIPFAAPRAAVARGETLLRELQAGLLQVAPWRAQKVGLVSTFLPDGKQSLLEKNRKGLEGRLAALGRHAIVERRCPHKVADVAAEITALRDAGCSLICLFGASAIVDRRDVLPAAIAQAGGAIEHFGMPVDPGNLLLLGRHGEVPVIGLPGCARSPKLNGFDWVLQRLVAGLRVRAEDIMKMGGGGLLKEIVSRPQPRAGGKTVVRKAPKIAAIILAAGQSRRMGAVNKLLTEIDGEPLIARIVRAVVESKAGPIVLVTGHEADRVRAAVADFPLTLVHNRDYADGLSGSLKAGLSALGAGVDGAIICLGDMPELRADHLARLIAAFDPEEGREICVPTFEGKRGNPVLFGRRFFPEMMQVSGDVGARHLIGEYAEAVCEVPSPDRSIFLDLDTPEALAAYRNNSTS
;
A
#
# COMPACT_ATOMS: atom_id res chain seq x y z
N MET A 1 -11.41 -29.19 0.72
CA MET A 1 -10.75 -29.49 2.00
C MET A 1 -11.75 -30.16 2.92
N GLU A 2 -11.30 -31.03 3.81
CA GLU A 2 -12.12 -31.61 4.86
C GLU A 2 -11.96 -30.76 6.13
N PHE A 3 -13.05 -30.28 6.71
CA PHE A 3 -13.05 -29.47 7.93
C PHE A 3 -13.91 -30.12 8.99
N GLY A 4 -13.39 -30.25 10.21
CA GLY A 4 -14.16 -30.79 11.33
C GLY A 4 -13.28 -31.20 12.50
N GLU A 5 -13.86 -31.97 13.42
CA GLU A 5 -13.12 -32.61 14.50
C GLU A 5 -12.29 -33.78 13.96
N ILE A 6 -10.98 -33.74 14.20
CA ILE A 6 -10.02 -34.75 13.77
C ILE A 6 -9.37 -35.34 15.02
N ALA A 7 -9.30 -36.67 15.09
CA ALA A 7 -8.58 -37.36 16.15
C ALA A 7 -7.08 -37.01 16.08
N VAL A 8 -6.51 -36.58 17.20
CA VAL A 8 -5.14 -36.06 17.29
C VAL A 8 -4.11 -37.05 16.73
N ASN A 9 -4.29 -38.36 16.97
CA ASN A 9 -3.43 -39.42 16.45
C ASN A 9 -3.37 -39.51 14.90
N THR A 10 -4.33 -38.92 14.19
CA THR A 10 -4.39 -38.89 12.72
C THR A 10 -4.19 -37.49 12.15
N ALA A 11 -4.06 -36.46 13.00
CA ALA A 11 -4.11 -35.06 12.59
C ALA A 11 -2.78 -34.49 12.05
N ILE A 12 -1.74 -35.31 11.85
CA ILE A 12 -0.49 -34.87 11.23
C ILE A 12 -0.78 -34.26 9.85
N GLY A 13 -0.24 -33.07 9.60
CA GLY A 13 -0.44 -32.30 8.37
C GLY A 13 -1.77 -31.53 8.30
N ALA A 14 -2.67 -31.70 9.27
CA ALA A 14 -3.89 -30.90 9.36
C ALA A 14 -3.59 -29.49 9.92
N ILE A 15 -4.40 -28.52 9.52
CA ILE A 15 -4.28 -27.11 9.90
C ILE A 15 -5.26 -26.80 11.03
N LEU A 16 -4.76 -26.38 12.18
CA LEU A 16 -5.62 -26.05 13.33
C LEU A 16 -6.57 -24.89 13.02
N ALA A 17 -7.88 -25.13 13.20
CA ALA A 17 -8.90 -24.10 12.99
C ALA A 17 -9.00 -23.10 14.14
N HIS A 18 -8.70 -23.56 15.36
CA HIS A 18 -8.72 -22.78 16.58
C HIS A 18 -7.40 -22.94 17.33
N SER A 19 -7.01 -21.91 18.05
CA SER A 19 -5.82 -22.02 18.91
C SER A 19 -6.08 -22.97 20.08
N VAL A 20 -5.08 -23.78 20.41
CA VAL A 20 -5.11 -24.69 21.55
C VAL A 20 -4.07 -24.20 22.57
N GLN A 21 -4.49 -24.02 23.81
CA GLN A 21 -3.62 -23.58 24.90
C GLN A 21 -3.21 -24.82 25.72
N LEU A 22 -1.92 -25.09 25.81
CA LEU A 22 -1.32 -26.11 26.68
C LEU A 22 -0.49 -25.41 27.77
N ASP A 23 -0.20 -26.10 28.88
CA ASP A 23 0.64 -25.56 29.95
C ASP A 23 2.03 -25.17 29.42
N GLY A 24 2.29 -23.86 29.32
CA GLY A 24 3.55 -23.30 28.83
C GLY A 24 3.71 -23.20 27.31
N GLN A 25 2.72 -23.61 26.50
CA GLN A 25 2.81 -23.53 25.03
C GLN A 25 1.45 -23.23 24.37
N ARG A 26 1.42 -22.26 23.46
CA ARG A 26 0.26 -21.93 22.63
C ARG A 26 0.42 -22.51 21.23
N PHE A 27 -0.59 -23.22 20.76
CA PHE A 27 -0.71 -23.69 19.38
C PHE A 27 -1.63 -22.70 18.67
N ALA A 28 -1.08 -21.88 17.78
CA ALA A 28 -1.84 -20.86 17.07
C ALA A 28 -2.81 -21.48 16.05
N LYS A 29 -3.91 -20.76 15.78
CA LYS A 29 -4.77 -21.02 14.62
C LYS A 29 -3.92 -20.92 13.33
N GLY A 30 -4.19 -21.78 12.36
CA GLY A 30 -3.43 -21.85 11.10
C GLY A 30 -2.15 -22.68 11.18
N ARG A 31 -1.81 -23.23 12.35
CA ARG A 31 -0.64 -24.11 12.50
C ARG A 31 -0.88 -25.44 11.79
N VAL A 32 0.04 -25.83 10.93
CA VAL A 32 0.13 -27.19 10.36
C VAL A 32 0.71 -28.11 11.45
N LEU A 33 -0.04 -29.14 11.82
CA LEU A 33 0.34 -30.05 12.91
C LEU A 33 1.47 -31.00 12.49
N SER A 34 2.61 -30.87 13.15
CA SER A 34 3.75 -31.80 13.03
C SER A 34 3.59 -33.05 13.91
N ALA A 35 4.44 -34.07 13.71
CA ALA A 35 4.46 -35.24 14.60
C ALA A 35 4.77 -34.86 16.06
N GLY A 36 5.61 -33.85 16.29
CA GLY A 36 5.90 -33.33 17.63
C GLY A 36 4.70 -32.62 18.25
N ASP A 37 3.94 -31.87 17.44
CA ASP A 37 2.70 -31.22 17.89
C ASP A 37 1.66 -32.27 18.34
N ILE A 38 1.53 -33.37 17.59
CA ILE A 38 0.65 -34.49 17.96
C ILE A 38 1.06 -35.11 19.29
N ALA A 39 2.35 -35.38 19.49
CA ALA A 39 2.84 -35.94 20.76
C ALA A 39 2.56 -35.01 21.96
N ALA A 40 2.75 -33.70 21.79
CA ALA A 40 2.46 -32.70 22.83
C ALA A 40 0.95 -32.64 23.15
N LEU A 41 0.09 -32.63 22.14
CA LEU A 41 -1.37 -32.66 22.31
C LEU A 41 -1.83 -33.93 23.03
N GLN A 42 -1.25 -35.09 22.69
CA GLN A 42 -1.55 -36.36 23.36
C GLN A 42 -1.09 -36.38 24.82
N GLN A 43 0.10 -35.87 25.11
CA GLN A 43 0.61 -35.76 26.49
C GLN A 43 -0.26 -34.83 27.34
N ALA A 44 -0.84 -33.79 26.74
CA ALA A 44 -1.79 -32.91 27.39
C ALA A 44 -3.23 -33.48 27.48
N GLY A 45 -3.45 -34.72 27.04
CA GLY A 45 -4.74 -35.40 27.12
C GLY A 45 -5.78 -34.94 26.10
N ILE A 46 -5.38 -34.22 25.04
CA ILE A 46 -6.30 -33.78 23.98
C ILE A 46 -6.50 -34.92 22.97
N ALA A 47 -7.73 -35.41 22.88
CA ALA A 47 -8.09 -36.52 22.00
C ALA A 47 -8.44 -36.07 20.57
N GLN A 48 -9.04 -34.88 20.42
CA GLN A 48 -9.52 -34.35 19.15
C GLN A 48 -9.25 -32.84 19.05
N VAL A 49 -9.07 -32.36 17.84
CA VAL A 49 -8.92 -30.93 17.51
C VAL A 49 -9.79 -30.58 16.31
N VAL A 50 -10.31 -29.35 16.27
CA VAL A 50 -10.97 -28.84 15.06
C VAL A 50 -9.89 -28.37 14.09
N ALA A 51 -9.82 -29.00 12.93
CA ALA A 51 -8.77 -28.74 11.94
C ALA A 51 -9.28 -28.93 10.51
N ALA A 52 -8.51 -28.37 9.56
CA ALA A 52 -8.71 -28.57 8.14
C ALA A 52 -7.64 -29.53 7.58
N ARG A 53 -8.05 -30.49 6.75
CA ARG A 53 -7.14 -31.33 5.96
C ARG A 53 -7.32 -30.99 4.49
N LEU A 54 -6.22 -30.59 3.85
CA LEU A 54 -6.21 -30.33 2.41
C LEU A 54 -6.23 -31.66 1.66
N THR A 55 -6.99 -31.69 0.58
CA THR A 55 -7.03 -32.76 -0.42
C THR A 55 -6.23 -32.37 -1.66
N PRO A 56 -5.92 -33.28 -2.59
CA PRO A 56 -5.24 -32.93 -3.84
C PRO A 56 -5.97 -31.87 -4.69
N ASP A 57 -7.30 -31.79 -4.55
CA ASP A 57 -8.15 -30.83 -5.25
C ASP A 57 -8.14 -29.43 -4.62
N ASP A 58 -7.44 -29.25 -3.50
CA ASP A 58 -7.31 -27.97 -2.81
C ASP A 58 -6.00 -27.26 -3.15
N MET A 59 -6.09 -25.94 -3.33
CA MET A 59 -4.96 -25.04 -3.44
C MET A 59 -4.75 -24.31 -2.10
N PRO A 60 -3.57 -24.39 -1.47
CA PRO A 60 -3.24 -23.64 -0.27
C PRO A 60 -3.53 -22.14 -0.41
N GLU A 61 -4.00 -21.51 0.68
CA GLU A 61 -4.49 -20.13 0.66
C GLU A 61 -3.48 -19.11 0.10
N ASP A 62 -2.19 -19.20 0.44
CA ASP A 62 -1.18 -18.25 -0.04
C ASP A 62 -0.84 -18.47 -1.52
N GLU A 63 -0.85 -19.72 -1.99
CA GLU A 63 -0.67 -20.08 -3.40
C GLU A 63 -1.81 -19.50 -4.24
N ALA A 64 -3.05 -19.72 -3.79
CA ALA A 64 -4.25 -19.21 -4.45
C ALA A 64 -4.32 -17.67 -4.44
N ALA A 65 -4.03 -17.03 -3.29
CA ALA A 65 -4.02 -15.58 -3.18
C ALA A 65 -2.99 -14.94 -4.12
N ALA A 66 -1.78 -15.51 -4.20
CA ALA A 66 -0.76 -15.04 -5.12
C ALA A 66 -1.19 -15.19 -6.58
N ALA A 67 -1.64 -16.37 -7.00
CA ALA A 67 -2.05 -16.62 -8.39
C ALA A 67 -3.11 -15.62 -8.87
N LEU A 68 -4.14 -15.41 -8.04
CA LEU A 68 -5.25 -14.51 -8.33
C LEU A 68 -4.84 -13.02 -8.29
N ALA A 69 -3.98 -12.62 -7.36
CA ALA A 69 -3.47 -11.24 -7.31
C ALA A 69 -2.67 -10.89 -8.57
N HIS A 70 -1.78 -11.77 -9.02
CA HIS A 70 -1.03 -11.57 -10.26
C HIS A 70 -1.93 -11.55 -11.49
N ALA A 71 -2.97 -12.40 -11.53
CA ALA A 71 -3.93 -12.40 -12.62
C ALA A 71 -4.82 -11.14 -12.64
N ALA A 72 -5.15 -10.57 -11.48
CA ALA A 72 -5.97 -9.37 -11.36
C ALA A 72 -5.20 -8.07 -11.68
N ALA A 73 -3.89 -8.04 -11.42
CA ALA A 73 -3.06 -6.86 -11.57
C ALA A 73 -2.85 -6.49 -13.06
N GLY A 74 -3.19 -5.25 -13.40
CA GLY A 74 -2.90 -4.62 -14.69
C GLY A 74 -1.75 -3.62 -14.59
N THR A 75 -1.70 -2.71 -15.57
CA THR A 75 -0.64 -1.68 -15.63
C THR A 75 -0.70 -0.73 -14.44
N GLY A 76 0.46 -0.42 -13.84
CA GLY A 76 0.58 0.52 -12.73
C GLY A 76 0.19 -0.05 -11.36
N VAL A 77 0.13 -1.37 -11.23
CA VAL A 77 -0.23 -2.08 -9.99
C VAL A 77 0.92 -2.99 -9.56
N ASP A 78 1.33 -2.87 -8.31
CA ASP A 78 2.31 -3.74 -7.66
C ASP A 78 1.59 -4.78 -6.78
N CYS A 79 2.07 -6.02 -6.80
CA CYS A 79 1.57 -7.10 -5.92
C CYS A 79 2.54 -7.35 -4.77
N ALA A 80 2.02 -7.39 -3.54
CA ALA A 80 2.76 -7.86 -2.38
C ALA A 80 2.80 -9.39 -2.33
N ALA A 81 3.79 -9.96 -1.62
CA ALA A 81 3.83 -11.39 -1.33
C ALA A 81 2.59 -11.80 -0.52
N PRO A 82 2.03 -13.00 -0.77
CA PRO A 82 0.87 -13.48 -0.02
C PRO A 82 1.25 -13.76 1.44
N PHE A 83 0.29 -13.54 2.33
CA PHE A 83 0.40 -13.89 3.73
C PHE A 83 -0.98 -14.23 4.31
N THR A 84 -1.14 -15.44 4.85
CA THR A 84 -2.38 -15.93 5.49
C THR A 84 -3.61 -15.83 4.57
N GLY A 85 -3.47 -16.28 3.33
CA GLY A 85 -4.51 -16.23 2.31
C GLY A 85 -4.81 -14.83 1.79
N ARG A 86 -3.99 -13.82 2.11
CA ARG A 86 -4.16 -12.44 1.65
C ARG A 86 -3.03 -12.04 0.71
N ALA A 87 -3.34 -11.41 -0.40
CA ALA A 87 -2.36 -10.73 -1.26
C ALA A 87 -2.83 -9.31 -1.57
N ASN A 88 -2.06 -8.31 -1.14
CA ASN A 88 -2.40 -6.91 -1.32
C ASN A 88 -1.85 -6.37 -2.64
N LEU A 89 -2.62 -5.50 -3.28
CA LEU A 89 -2.23 -4.78 -4.49
C LEU A 89 -2.15 -3.29 -4.19
N SER A 90 -1.07 -2.65 -4.63
CA SER A 90 -0.81 -1.22 -4.41
C SER A 90 -0.58 -0.47 -5.71
N ALA A 91 -0.87 0.83 -5.71
CA ALA A 91 -0.60 1.70 -6.84
C ALA A 91 0.92 1.90 -7.01
N ALA A 92 1.46 1.64 -8.20
CA ALA A 92 2.87 1.85 -8.49
C ALA A 92 3.22 3.34 -8.74
N CYS A 93 2.22 4.17 -9.04
CA CYS A 93 2.36 5.60 -9.31
C CYS A 93 1.13 6.39 -8.86
N ASP A 94 1.27 7.72 -8.82
CA ASP A 94 0.13 8.62 -8.64
C ASP A 94 -0.76 8.62 -9.89
N GLY A 95 -2.05 8.43 -9.72
CA GLY A 95 -2.96 8.29 -10.84
C GLY A 95 -4.41 8.03 -10.46
N LEU A 96 -5.16 7.51 -11.42
CA LEU A 96 -6.57 7.17 -11.29
C LEU A 96 -6.74 5.65 -11.32
N ALA A 97 -7.36 5.07 -10.30
CA ALA A 97 -7.66 3.64 -10.26
C ALA A 97 -8.72 3.29 -11.30
N LEU A 98 -8.44 2.32 -12.16
CA LEU A 98 -9.40 1.76 -13.12
C LEU A 98 -9.76 0.35 -12.67
N VAL A 99 -11.04 0.12 -12.45
CA VAL A 99 -11.58 -1.17 -11.99
C VAL A 99 -12.62 -1.64 -12.99
N ASP A 100 -12.46 -2.85 -13.52
CA ASP A 100 -13.56 -3.51 -14.24
C ASP A 100 -14.53 -4.10 -13.22
N THR A 101 -15.53 -3.29 -12.84
CA THR A 101 -16.51 -3.68 -11.81
C THR A 101 -17.36 -4.89 -12.25
N VAL A 102 -17.60 -5.05 -13.55
CA VAL A 102 -18.38 -6.19 -14.07
C VAL A 102 -17.59 -7.48 -13.91
N ALA A 103 -16.31 -7.45 -14.25
CA ALA A 103 -15.43 -8.61 -14.04
C ALA A 103 -15.20 -8.88 -12.56
N LEU A 104 -15.08 -7.83 -11.72
CA LEU A 104 -14.95 -7.94 -10.26
C LEU A 104 -16.16 -8.67 -9.65
N ASP A 105 -17.38 -8.25 -10.03
CA ASP A 105 -18.62 -8.88 -9.54
C ASP A 105 -18.70 -10.33 -10.01
N ARG A 106 -18.40 -10.60 -11.30
CA ARG A 106 -18.37 -11.97 -11.83
C ARG A 106 -17.36 -12.84 -11.09
N PHE A 107 -16.19 -12.31 -10.78
CA PHE A 107 -15.14 -13.00 -10.04
C PHE A 107 -15.62 -13.36 -8.62
N ASN A 108 -16.14 -12.37 -7.88
CA ASN A 108 -16.60 -12.56 -6.50
C ASN A 108 -17.83 -13.48 -6.38
N MET A 109 -18.54 -13.73 -7.49
CA MET A 109 -19.64 -14.70 -7.57
C MET A 109 -19.19 -16.11 -7.96
N LEU A 110 -17.91 -16.36 -8.26
CA LEU A 110 -17.43 -17.68 -8.72
C LEU A 110 -17.48 -18.74 -7.63
N ASP A 111 -17.04 -18.37 -6.42
CA ASP A 111 -16.89 -19.28 -5.28
C ASP A 111 -16.73 -18.46 -3.99
N GLU A 112 -17.39 -18.86 -2.91
CA GLU A 112 -17.34 -18.17 -1.61
C GLU A 112 -15.94 -18.13 -0.99
N SER A 113 -15.05 -19.05 -1.39
CA SER A 113 -13.67 -19.08 -0.90
C SER A 113 -12.79 -17.98 -1.49
N LEU A 114 -13.21 -17.35 -2.59
CA LEU A 114 -12.41 -16.39 -3.36
C LEU A 114 -13.02 -14.99 -3.27
N THR A 115 -12.23 -14.00 -2.86
CA THR A 115 -12.69 -12.61 -2.84
C THR A 115 -11.60 -11.66 -3.33
N ILE A 116 -12.03 -10.64 -4.06
CA ILE A 116 -11.24 -9.44 -4.36
C ILE A 116 -12.05 -8.24 -3.91
N ALA A 117 -11.43 -7.37 -3.13
CA ALA A 117 -11.97 -6.06 -2.77
C ALA A 117 -11.06 -4.96 -3.34
N THR A 118 -11.66 -3.90 -3.90
CA THR A 118 -10.92 -2.77 -4.52
C THR A 118 -11.37 -1.44 -3.93
N VAL A 119 -10.56 -0.39 -4.12
CA VAL A 119 -11.03 1.01 -4.04
C VAL A 119 -12.14 1.27 -5.08
N ALA A 120 -12.81 2.42 -4.98
CA ALA A 120 -13.86 2.76 -5.93
C ALA A 120 -13.29 2.93 -7.36
N PRO A 121 -14.06 2.59 -8.42
CA PRO A 121 -13.64 2.90 -9.78
C PRO A 121 -13.43 4.41 -9.94
N PHE A 122 -12.36 4.78 -10.63
CA PHE A 122 -11.94 6.17 -10.82
C PHE A 122 -11.58 6.92 -9.54
N GLU A 123 -11.17 6.21 -8.49
CA GLU A 123 -10.62 6.85 -7.28
C GLU A 123 -9.20 7.40 -7.56
N PRO A 124 -8.90 8.66 -7.22
CA PRO A 124 -7.53 9.18 -7.22
C PRO A 124 -6.66 8.45 -6.20
N VAL A 125 -5.49 7.97 -6.62
CA VAL A 125 -4.56 7.19 -5.80
C VAL A 125 -3.14 7.76 -5.87
N VAL A 126 -2.35 7.47 -4.83
CA VAL A 126 -0.92 7.84 -4.77
C VAL A 126 -0.03 6.60 -4.78
N ALA A 127 1.21 6.76 -5.22
CA ALA A 127 2.20 5.68 -5.23
C ALA A 127 2.35 5.03 -3.83
N GLY A 128 2.29 3.70 -3.81
CA GLY A 128 2.31 2.87 -2.62
C GLY A 128 0.97 2.77 -1.86
N GLN A 129 -0.11 3.43 -2.28
CA GLN A 129 -1.43 3.22 -1.66
C GLN A 129 -1.94 1.80 -1.96
N MET A 130 -2.46 1.11 -0.95
CA MET A 130 -3.19 -0.15 -1.17
C MET A 130 -4.50 0.17 -1.89
N ILE A 131 -4.73 -0.48 -3.03
CA ILE A 131 -5.87 -0.23 -3.92
C ILE A 131 -6.75 -1.47 -4.12
N ALA A 132 -6.24 -2.66 -3.80
CA ALA A 132 -7.05 -3.86 -3.71
C ALA A 132 -6.41 -4.90 -2.79
N THR A 133 -7.20 -5.89 -2.40
CA THR A 133 -6.72 -7.08 -1.69
C THR A 133 -7.46 -8.31 -2.22
N VAL A 134 -6.71 -9.36 -2.51
CA VAL A 134 -7.24 -10.70 -2.73
C VAL A 134 -7.25 -11.40 -1.39
N LYS A 135 -8.38 -12.02 -1.05
CA LYS A 135 -8.50 -12.84 0.15
C LYS A 135 -9.10 -14.21 -0.19
N ILE A 136 -8.34 -15.24 0.12
CA ILE A 136 -8.81 -16.61 0.26
C ILE A 136 -9.37 -16.73 1.67
N ILE A 137 -10.66 -17.05 1.76
CA ILE A 137 -11.39 -17.02 3.03
C ILE A 137 -11.04 -18.23 3.92
N PRO A 138 -10.99 -19.47 3.40
CA PRO A 138 -10.56 -20.65 4.16
C PRO A 138 -9.05 -20.88 4.02
N PHE A 139 -8.51 -21.89 4.72
CA PHE A 139 -7.08 -22.26 4.63
C PHE A 139 -6.64 -22.76 3.24
N ALA A 140 -7.60 -23.03 2.36
CA ALA A 140 -7.40 -23.40 0.97
C ALA A 140 -8.65 -23.06 0.15
N ALA A 141 -8.49 -22.94 -1.16
CA ALA A 141 -9.59 -22.83 -2.11
C ALA A 141 -9.61 -24.04 -3.05
N PRO A 142 -10.78 -24.44 -3.59
CA PRO A 142 -10.83 -25.47 -4.62
C PRO A 142 -9.99 -25.08 -5.85
N ARG A 143 -9.09 -25.96 -6.30
CA ARG A 143 -8.23 -25.71 -7.48
C ARG A 143 -9.04 -25.34 -8.72
N ALA A 144 -10.20 -25.99 -8.90
CA ALA A 144 -11.13 -25.68 -9.98
C ALA A 144 -11.69 -24.25 -9.88
N ALA A 145 -11.99 -23.75 -8.67
CA ALA A 145 -12.46 -22.38 -8.48
C ALA A 145 -11.35 -21.38 -8.79
N VAL A 146 -10.13 -21.59 -8.29
CA VAL A 146 -8.97 -20.74 -8.59
C VAL A 146 -8.69 -20.70 -10.09
N ALA A 147 -8.69 -21.85 -10.77
CA ALA A 147 -8.45 -21.92 -12.22
C ALA A 147 -9.50 -21.15 -13.04
N ARG A 148 -10.79 -21.22 -12.66
CA ARG A 148 -11.84 -20.39 -13.28
C ARG A 148 -11.61 -18.90 -13.03
N GLY A 149 -11.22 -18.55 -11.79
CA GLY A 149 -10.87 -17.18 -11.42
C GLY A 149 -9.71 -16.63 -12.24
N GLU A 150 -8.60 -17.37 -12.34
CA GLU A 150 -7.46 -16.98 -13.17
C GLU A 150 -7.84 -16.85 -14.65
N THR A 151 -8.63 -17.78 -15.17
CA THR A 151 -9.08 -17.72 -16.57
C THR A 151 -9.88 -16.44 -16.82
N LEU A 152 -10.87 -16.15 -15.97
CA LEU A 152 -11.68 -14.94 -16.06
C LEU A 152 -10.81 -13.67 -16.01
N LEU A 153 -9.85 -13.61 -15.09
CA LEU A 153 -9.00 -12.44 -14.91
C LEU A 153 -8.01 -12.26 -16.07
N ARG A 154 -7.41 -13.35 -16.57
CA ARG A 154 -6.45 -13.31 -17.69
C ARG A 154 -7.09 -13.04 -19.05
N GLU A 155 -8.40 -13.27 -19.20
CA GLU A 155 -9.16 -12.85 -20.39
C GLU A 155 -9.28 -11.32 -20.49
N LEU A 156 -9.10 -10.59 -19.39
CA LEU A 156 -9.12 -9.13 -19.39
C LEU A 156 -7.81 -8.59 -19.96
N GLN A 157 -7.85 -8.06 -21.19
CA GLN A 157 -6.66 -7.53 -21.88
C GLN A 157 -5.85 -6.52 -21.07
N ALA A 158 -6.53 -5.71 -20.24
CA ALA A 158 -5.91 -4.65 -19.46
C ALA A 158 -5.72 -5.02 -17.98
N GLY A 159 -6.14 -6.22 -17.56
CA GLY A 159 -6.25 -6.63 -16.16
C GLY A 159 -7.51 -6.08 -15.48
N LEU A 160 -7.86 -6.67 -14.33
CA LEU A 160 -9.01 -6.27 -13.51
C LEU A 160 -8.84 -4.87 -12.91
N LEU A 161 -7.62 -4.58 -12.45
CA LEU A 161 -7.25 -3.36 -11.76
C LEU A 161 -6.05 -2.71 -12.43
N GLN A 162 -6.13 -1.42 -12.73
CA GLN A 162 -5.03 -0.64 -13.29
C GLN A 162 -4.92 0.71 -12.58
N VAL A 163 -3.78 1.37 -12.75
CA VAL A 163 -3.61 2.78 -12.40
C VAL A 163 -3.23 3.57 -13.65
N ALA A 164 -4.11 4.48 -14.06
CA ALA A 164 -3.81 5.44 -15.13
C ALA A 164 -3.03 6.62 -14.55
N PRO A 165 -1.73 6.79 -14.87
CA PRO A 165 -0.92 7.84 -14.28
C PRO A 165 -1.43 9.22 -14.67
N TRP A 166 -1.24 10.20 -13.79
CA TRP A 166 -1.49 11.60 -14.13
C TRP A 166 -0.60 12.05 -15.29
N ARG A 167 -1.21 12.60 -16.35
CA ARG A 167 -0.45 13.13 -17.48
C ARG A 167 -0.12 14.60 -17.24
N ALA A 168 1.08 15.00 -17.61
CA ALA A 168 1.40 16.42 -17.63
C ALA A 168 0.59 17.08 -18.76
N GLN A 169 -0.18 18.12 -18.44
CA GLN A 169 -1.05 18.77 -19.41
C GLN A 169 -0.90 20.29 -19.44
N LYS A 170 -1.11 20.85 -20.63
CA LYS A 170 -1.31 22.29 -20.82
C LYS A 170 -2.82 22.54 -20.85
N VAL A 171 -3.34 23.14 -19.80
CA VAL A 171 -4.78 23.36 -19.61
C VAL A 171 -5.12 24.79 -19.98
N GLY A 172 -5.96 24.96 -21.00
CA GLY A 172 -6.52 26.25 -21.36
C GLY A 172 -7.66 26.62 -20.44
N LEU A 173 -7.70 27.86 -19.95
CA LEU A 173 -8.80 28.39 -19.16
C LEU A 173 -9.36 29.64 -19.84
N VAL A 174 -10.63 29.61 -20.25
CA VAL A 174 -11.36 30.80 -20.70
C VAL A 174 -12.29 31.26 -19.59
N SER A 175 -12.09 32.46 -19.06
CA SER A 175 -13.02 33.11 -18.13
C SER A 175 -13.76 34.25 -18.82
N THR A 176 -15.07 34.11 -18.97
CA THR A 176 -15.90 35.13 -19.60
C THR A 176 -16.41 36.16 -18.59
N PHE A 177 -16.64 37.40 -19.05
CA PHE A 177 -17.17 38.48 -18.21
C PHE A 177 -18.30 39.26 -18.89
N LEU A 178 -19.20 39.80 -18.06
CA LEU A 178 -20.16 40.84 -18.46
C LEU A 178 -19.55 42.23 -18.17
N PRO A 179 -20.02 43.32 -18.82
CA PRO A 179 -19.47 44.67 -18.63
C PRO A 179 -19.38 45.10 -17.16
N ASP A 180 -20.36 44.75 -16.33
CA ASP A 180 -20.40 45.09 -14.90
C ASP A 180 -19.87 43.97 -13.98
N GLY A 181 -19.12 43.02 -14.55
CA GLY A 181 -18.61 41.85 -13.86
C GLY A 181 -17.49 42.17 -12.86
N LYS A 182 -17.56 41.60 -11.65
CA LYS A 182 -16.50 41.75 -10.64
C LYS A 182 -15.23 41.02 -11.07
N GLN A 183 -14.10 41.73 -11.20
CA GLN A 183 -12.81 41.11 -11.52
C GLN A 183 -12.37 40.03 -10.51
N SER A 184 -12.74 40.18 -9.23
CA SER A 184 -12.46 39.19 -8.18
C SER A 184 -13.08 37.81 -8.46
N LEU A 185 -14.12 37.76 -9.30
CA LEU A 185 -14.75 36.52 -9.74
C LEU A 185 -13.87 35.77 -10.77
N LEU A 186 -13.14 36.49 -11.61
CA LEU A 186 -12.21 35.90 -12.59
C LEU A 186 -11.00 35.28 -11.89
N GLU A 187 -10.46 35.94 -10.86
CA GLU A 187 -9.39 35.34 -10.04
C GLU A 187 -9.86 34.08 -9.29
N LYS A 188 -11.11 34.05 -8.81
CA LYS A 188 -11.70 32.85 -8.20
C LYS A 188 -11.80 31.68 -9.18
N ASN A 189 -12.05 31.93 -10.47
CA ASN A 189 -12.04 30.87 -11.49
C ASN A 189 -10.69 30.22 -11.58
N ARG A 190 -9.65 31.05 -11.80
CA ARG A 190 -8.27 30.58 -11.93
C ARG A 190 -7.84 29.80 -10.71
N LYS A 191 -8.05 30.35 -9.51
CA LYS A 191 -7.69 29.70 -8.25
C LYS A 191 -8.44 28.38 -8.01
N GLY A 192 -9.72 28.32 -8.38
CA GLY A 192 -10.53 27.10 -8.26
C GLY A 192 -9.99 25.96 -9.12
N LEU A 193 -9.66 26.25 -10.38
CA LEU A 193 -9.08 25.26 -11.30
C LEU A 193 -7.65 24.88 -10.88
N GLU A 194 -6.82 25.85 -10.50
CA GLU A 194 -5.44 25.64 -10.04
C GLU A 194 -5.39 24.70 -8.82
N GLY A 195 -6.25 24.93 -7.82
CA GLY A 195 -6.32 24.09 -6.62
C GLY A 195 -6.68 22.63 -6.92
N ARG A 196 -7.49 22.39 -7.96
CA ARG A 196 -7.88 21.03 -8.40
C ARG A 196 -6.76 20.34 -9.15
N LEU A 197 -6.14 21.05 -10.09
CA LEU A 197 -5.05 20.51 -10.88
C LEU A 197 -3.81 20.21 -10.04
N ALA A 198 -3.55 20.97 -8.96
CA ALA A 198 -2.41 20.75 -8.08
C ALA A 198 -2.32 19.33 -7.49
N ALA A 199 -3.45 18.65 -7.30
CA ALA A 199 -3.51 17.28 -6.79
C ALA A 199 -3.46 16.21 -7.90
N LEU A 200 -3.48 16.60 -9.17
CA LEU A 200 -3.65 15.70 -10.32
C LEU A 200 -2.41 15.66 -11.22
N GLY A 201 -1.22 15.91 -10.67
CA GLY A 201 0.05 15.92 -11.40
C GLY A 201 0.53 17.32 -11.82
N ARG A 202 1.41 17.37 -12.83
CA ARG A 202 2.07 18.60 -13.27
C ARG A 202 1.30 19.28 -14.40
N HIS A 203 0.80 20.49 -14.16
CA HIS A 203 -0.02 21.22 -15.13
C HIS A 203 0.46 22.64 -15.34
N ALA A 204 0.29 23.14 -16.56
CA ALA A 204 0.46 24.55 -16.90
C ALA A 204 -0.88 25.13 -17.34
N ILE A 205 -1.34 26.20 -16.69
CA ILE A 205 -2.59 26.87 -17.05
C ILE A 205 -2.29 28.03 -18.00
N VAL A 206 -2.94 28.06 -19.16
CA VAL A 206 -2.97 29.22 -20.06
C VAL A 206 -4.31 29.90 -19.93
N GLU A 207 -4.34 31.05 -19.26
CA GLU A 207 -5.58 31.79 -19.04
C GLU A 207 -5.86 32.79 -20.18
N ARG A 208 -7.13 32.84 -20.58
CA ARG A 208 -7.73 33.83 -21.48
C ARG A 208 -8.98 34.42 -20.83
N ARG A 209 -9.26 35.69 -21.12
CA ARG A 209 -10.42 36.41 -20.60
C ARG A 209 -11.07 37.17 -21.75
N CYS A 210 -12.38 37.04 -21.89
CA CYS A 210 -13.11 37.66 -22.99
C CYS A 210 -14.55 38.03 -22.60
N PRO A 211 -15.22 38.93 -23.35
CA PRO A 211 -16.64 39.19 -23.16
C PRO A 211 -17.47 37.90 -23.27
N HIS A 212 -18.58 37.81 -22.52
CA HIS A 212 -19.50 36.68 -22.59
C HIS A 212 -20.38 36.73 -23.86
N LYS A 213 -19.74 36.54 -25.02
CA LYS A 213 -20.36 36.51 -26.35
C LYS A 213 -19.80 35.35 -27.16
N VAL A 214 -20.63 34.77 -28.02
CA VAL A 214 -20.31 33.55 -28.77
C VAL A 214 -19.01 33.69 -29.58
N ALA A 215 -18.88 34.78 -30.35
CA ALA A 215 -17.73 35.00 -31.21
C ALA A 215 -16.41 35.16 -30.43
N ASP A 216 -16.44 35.90 -29.32
CA ASP A 216 -15.28 36.14 -28.47
C ASP A 216 -14.80 34.84 -27.82
N VAL A 217 -15.72 34.03 -27.28
CA VAL A 217 -15.40 32.73 -26.67
C VAL A 217 -14.88 31.74 -27.71
N ALA A 218 -15.47 31.71 -28.90
CA ALA A 218 -15.04 30.82 -29.99
C ALA A 218 -13.60 31.13 -30.41
N ALA A 219 -13.24 32.41 -30.54
CA ALA A 219 -11.88 32.84 -30.86
C ALA A 219 -10.87 32.37 -29.80
N GLU A 220 -11.21 32.48 -28.51
CA GLU A 220 -10.32 32.03 -27.43
C GLU A 220 -10.17 30.51 -27.35
N ILE A 221 -11.23 29.74 -27.65
CA ILE A 221 -11.16 28.27 -27.76
C ILE A 221 -10.15 27.89 -28.85
N THR A 222 -10.26 28.47 -30.04
CA THR A 222 -9.35 28.22 -31.15
C THR A 222 -7.92 28.62 -30.81
N ALA A 223 -7.72 29.80 -30.20
CA ALA A 223 -6.40 30.27 -29.79
C ALA A 223 -5.73 29.35 -28.75
N LEU A 224 -6.49 28.79 -27.80
CA LEU A 224 -5.98 27.85 -26.81
C LEU A 224 -5.63 26.49 -27.42
N ARG A 225 -6.44 25.99 -28.36
CA ARG A 225 -6.11 24.80 -29.14
C ARG A 225 -4.80 25.00 -29.91
N ASP A 226 -4.68 26.11 -30.64
CA ASP A 226 -3.49 26.41 -31.44
C ASP A 226 -2.25 26.65 -30.57
N ALA A 227 -2.44 27.10 -29.33
CA ALA A 227 -1.38 27.17 -28.32
C ALA A 227 -0.98 25.80 -27.73
N GLY A 228 -1.56 24.69 -28.20
CA GLY A 228 -1.24 23.33 -27.79
C GLY A 228 -1.85 22.91 -26.45
N CYS A 229 -2.98 23.50 -26.04
CA CYS A 229 -3.68 23.03 -24.84
C CYS A 229 -4.34 21.68 -25.12
N SER A 230 -4.13 20.70 -24.24
CA SER A 230 -4.68 19.35 -24.34
C SER A 230 -6.04 19.20 -23.66
N LEU A 231 -6.47 20.23 -22.91
CA LEU A 231 -7.77 20.35 -22.27
C LEU A 231 -8.13 21.83 -22.20
N ILE A 232 -9.38 22.18 -22.50
CA ILE A 232 -9.88 23.55 -22.40
C ILE A 232 -11.06 23.61 -21.43
N CYS A 233 -10.97 24.48 -20.43
CA CYS A 233 -12.00 24.73 -19.42
C CYS A 233 -12.61 26.11 -19.63
N LEU A 234 -13.94 26.19 -19.67
CA LEU A 234 -14.70 27.42 -19.89
C LEU A 234 -15.49 27.78 -18.64
N PHE A 235 -15.21 28.94 -18.06
CA PHE A 235 -16.07 29.55 -17.05
C PHE A 235 -16.97 30.62 -17.67
N GLY A 236 -18.27 30.34 -17.65
CA GLY A 236 -19.32 31.29 -18.03
C GLY A 236 -19.47 32.42 -17.02
N ALA A 237 -19.83 33.61 -17.51
CA ALA A 237 -20.30 34.70 -16.67
C ALA A 237 -21.70 34.40 -16.11
N SER A 238 -22.49 33.59 -16.83
CA SER A 238 -23.74 32.96 -16.41
C SER A 238 -23.62 31.44 -16.36
N ALA A 239 -24.57 30.79 -15.67
CA ALA A 239 -24.73 29.35 -15.72
C ALA A 239 -25.18 28.90 -17.11
N ILE A 240 -24.73 27.72 -17.53
CA ILE A 240 -25.12 27.12 -18.81
C ILE A 240 -26.50 26.50 -18.63
N VAL A 241 -27.50 26.99 -19.37
CA VAL A 241 -28.90 26.53 -19.22
C VAL A 241 -29.47 25.78 -20.43
N ASP A 242 -28.89 25.97 -21.63
CA ASP A 242 -29.35 25.36 -22.87
C ASP A 242 -28.17 25.13 -23.84
N ARG A 243 -28.32 24.22 -24.80
CA ARG A 243 -27.33 23.96 -25.86
C ARG A 243 -27.13 25.13 -26.84
N ARG A 244 -28.01 26.13 -26.80
CA ARG A 244 -27.94 27.37 -27.57
C ARG A 244 -27.39 28.54 -26.75
N ASP A 245 -27.04 28.30 -25.49
CA ASP A 245 -26.37 29.28 -24.64
C ASP A 245 -24.96 29.60 -25.18
N VAL A 246 -24.33 30.64 -24.65
CA VAL A 246 -23.11 31.24 -25.18
C VAL A 246 -21.96 30.22 -25.29
N LEU A 247 -21.69 29.44 -24.25
CA LEU A 247 -20.55 28.51 -24.27
C LEU A 247 -20.74 27.33 -25.23
N PRO A 248 -21.89 26.61 -25.21
CA PRO A 248 -22.16 25.61 -26.24
C PRO A 248 -22.12 26.15 -27.67
N ALA A 249 -22.74 27.31 -27.92
CA ALA A 249 -22.74 27.94 -29.23
C ALA A 249 -21.31 28.32 -29.66
N ALA A 250 -20.47 28.77 -28.72
CA ALA A 250 -19.09 29.14 -29.01
C ALA A 250 -18.23 27.92 -29.37
N ILE A 251 -18.44 26.77 -28.71
CA ILE A 251 -17.77 25.52 -29.10
C ILE A 251 -18.16 25.14 -30.53
N ALA A 252 -19.46 25.20 -30.87
CA ALA A 252 -19.92 24.92 -32.24
C ALA A 252 -19.34 25.91 -33.26
N GLN A 253 -19.34 27.21 -32.95
CA GLN A 253 -18.78 28.24 -33.82
C GLN A 253 -17.26 28.10 -34.01
N ALA A 254 -16.53 27.61 -33.01
CA ALA A 254 -15.11 27.29 -33.13
C ALA A 254 -14.85 26.04 -34.02
N GLY A 255 -15.89 25.39 -34.55
CA GLY A 255 -15.78 24.14 -35.31
C GLY A 255 -15.71 22.89 -34.42
N GLY A 256 -16.06 23.03 -33.14
CA GLY A 256 -16.19 21.93 -32.20
C GLY A 256 -17.56 21.27 -32.21
N ALA A 257 -17.69 20.21 -31.41
CA ALA A 257 -18.94 19.47 -31.23
C ALA A 257 -19.30 19.36 -29.74
N ILE A 258 -20.59 19.52 -29.44
CA ILE A 258 -21.11 19.26 -28.09
C ILE A 258 -21.34 17.75 -27.94
N GLU A 259 -20.64 17.12 -27.01
CA GLU A 259 -20.78 15.69 -26.73
C GLU A 259 -21.88 15.42 -25.71
N HIS A 260 -21.96 16.23 -24.65
CA HIS A 260 -22.92 16.04 -23.58
C HIS A 260 -23.23 17.33 -22.84
N PHE A 261 -24.45 17.46 -22.31
CA PHE A 261 -24.85 18.58 -21.47
C PHE A 261 -25.72 18.06 -20.34
N GLY A 262 -25.37 18.49 -19.12
CA GLY A 262 -25.96 17.98 -17.89
C GLY A 262 -25.12 16.86 -17.26
N MET A 263 -25.36 16.58 -15.98
CA MET A 263 -24.91 15.35 -15.35
C MET A 263 -25.81 14.98 -14.16
N PRO A 264 -26.00 13.68 -13.84
CA PRO A 264 -26.78 13.24 -12.69
C PRO A 264 -25.97 13.31 -11.37
N VAL A 265 -25.26 14.42 -11.12
CA VAL A 265 -24.46 14.65 -9.92
C VAL A 265 -24.75 16.03 -9.35
N ASP A 266 -24.94 16.13 -8.04
CA ASP A 266 -25.25 17.36 -7.33
C ASP A 266 -24.32 17.56 -6.11
N PRO A 267 -23.54 18.65 -6.04
CA PRO A 267 -23.41 19.73 -7.03
C PRO A 267 -22.61 19.30 -8.28
N GLY A 268 -22.90 19.92 -9.43
CA GLY A 268 -22.19 19.68 -10.71
C GLY A 268 -23.08 19.53 -11.93
N ASN A 269 -24.39 19.40 -11.71
CA ASN A 269 -25.43 19.07 -12.70
C ASN A 269 -25.45 19.88 -14.01
N LEU A 270 -24.88 21.09 -14.06
CA LEU A 270 -24.83 21.94 -15.26
C LEU A 270 -23.50 21.83 -16.05
N LEU A 271 -22.76 20.74 -15.89
CA LEU A 271 -21.57 20.45 -16.68
C LEU A 271 -21.91 20.39 -18.19
N LEU A 272 -21.06 21.01 -19.01
CA LEU A 272 -21.06 20.84 -20.46
C LEU A 272 -19.77 20.13 -20.87
N LEU A 273 -19.88 19.08 -21.68
CA LEU A 273 -18.75 18.43 -22.33
C LEU A 273 -18.87 18.59 -23.85
N GLY A 274 -17.85 19.16 -24.46
CA GLY A 274 -17.67 19.23 -25.90
C GLY A 274 -16.22 18.89 -26.29
N ARG A 275 -15.93 19.06 -27.57
CA ARG A 275 -14.59 18.85 -28.13
C ARG A 275 -14.31 19.81 -29.28
N HIS A 276 -13.05 20.12 -29.51
CA HIS A 276 -12.56 20.72 -30.75
C HIS A 276 -11.44 19.83 -31.31
N GLY A 277 -11.77 19.05 -32.35
CA GLY A 277 -10.92 17.92 -32.76
C GLY A 277 -10.83 16.88 -31.64
N GLU A 278 -9.60 16.51 -31.24
CA GLU A 278 -9.33 15.61 -30.11
C GLU A 278 -9.23 16.33 -28.75
N VAL A 279 -9.28 17.67 -28.74
CA VAL A 279 -9.14 18.45 -27.49
C VAL A 279 -10.49 18.52 -26.79
N PRO A 280 -10.65 17.95 -25.57
CA PRO A 280 -11.85 18.11 -24.77
C PRO A 280 -12.03 19.58 -24.34
N VAL A 281 -13.27 20.06 -24.43
CA VAL A 281 -13.69 21.40 -24.02
C VAL A 281 -14.81 21.27 -22.99
N ILE A 282 -14.58 21.73 -21.76
CA ILE A 282 -15.53 21.58 -20.65
C ILE A 282 -16.11 22.95 -20.29
N GLY A 283 -17.43 23.09 -20.32
CA GLY A 283 -18.11 24.19 -19.66
C GLY A 283 -18.32 23.88 -18.19
N LEU A 284 -17.71 24.69 -17.32
CA LEU A 284 -17.65 24.45 -15.89
C LEU A 284 -18.91 24.98 -15.18
N PRO A 285 -19.54 24.17 -14.29
CA PRO A 285 -20.62 24.65 -13.46
C PRO A 285 -20.09 25.67 -12.43
N GLY A 286 -20.96 26.55 -11.94
CA GLY A 286 -20.57 27.58 -10.96
C GLY A 286 -19.94 27.02 -9.69
N CYS A 287 -20.34 25.80 -9.28
CA CYS A 287 -19.79 25.10 -8.12
C CYS A 287 -18.29 24.74 -8.27
N ALA A 288 -17.74 24.68 -9.49
CA ALA A 288 -16.33 24.37 -9.72
C ALA A 288 -15.37 25.42 -9.13
N ARG A 289 -15.86 26.62 -8.78
CA ARG A 289 -15.12 27.68 -8.06
C ARG A 289 -14.88 27.33 -6.59
N SER A 290 -15.76 26.53 -5.99
CA SER A 290 -15.59 26.02 -4.63
C SER A 290 -14.48 24.98 -4.61
N PRO A 291 -13.72 24.81 -3.53
CA PRO A 291 -12.79 23.67 -3.38
C PRO A 291 -13.51 22.36 -3.04
N LYS A 292 -14.80 22.38 -2.68
CA LYS A 292 -15.57 21.17 -2.34
C LYS A 292 -15.72 20.25 -3.55
N LEU A 293 -15.76 18.94 -3.31
CA LEU A 293 -16.02 17.95 -4.34
C LEU A 293 -17.32 18.27 -5.07
N ASN A 294 -17.31 18.19 -6.40
CA ASN A 294 -18.49 18.30 -7.24
C ASN A 294 -18.30 17.46 -8.53
N GLY A 295 -19.35 17.24 -9.29
CA GLY A 295 -19.31 16.34 -10.45
C GLY A 295 -18.26 16.68 -11.53
N PHE A 296 -17.83 17.95 -11.63
CA PHE A 296 -16.70 18.33 -12.50
C PHE A 296 -15.41 17.57 -12.15
N ASP A 297 -15.17 17.27 -10.88
CA ASP A 297 -13.95 16.60 -10.43
C ASP A 297 -13.78 15.22 -11.07
N TRP A 298 -14.87 14.44 -11.15
CA TRP A 298 -14.86 13.11 -11.75
C TRP A 298 -14.53 13.15 -13.26
N VAL A 299 -14.99 14.19 -13.96
CA VAL A 299 -14.67 14.39 -15.38
C VAL A 299 -13.25 14.90 -15.56
N LEU A 300 -12.82 15.86 -14.73
CA LEU A 300 -11.47 16.42 -14.77
C LEU A 300 -10.42 15.34 -14.54
N GLN A 301 -10.58 14.53 -13.49
CA GLN A 301 -9.66 13.45 -13.12
C GLN A 301 -9.43 12.48 -14.29
N ARG A 302 -10.52 12.04 -14.94
CA ARG A 302 -10.45 11.15 -16.10
C ARG A 302 -9.71 11.80 -17.27
N LEU A 303 -10.05 13.03 -17.63
CA LEU A 303 -9.41 13.74 -18.74
C LEU A 303 -7.93 14.03 -18.48
N VAL A 304 -7.56 14.34 -17.22
CA VAL A 304 -6.17 14.53 -16.81
C VAL A 304 -5.37 13.23 -16.88
N ALA A 305 -5.97 12.09 -16.50
CA ALA A 305 -5.39 10.77 -16.72
C ALA A 305 -5.34 10.34 -18.20
N GLY A 306 -5.88 11.17 -19.11
CA GLY A 306 -5.93 10.91 -20.55
C GLY A 306 -7.00 9.89 -20.96
N LEU A 307 -8.03 9.72 -20.13
CA LEU A 307 -9.16 8.85 -20.40
C LEU A 307 -10.26 9.64 -21.08
N ARG A 308 -10.84 9.06 -22.13
CA ARG A 308 -12.02 9.63 -22.77
C ARG A 308 -13.22 9.56 -21.83
N VAL A 309 -13.98 10.65 -21.78
CA VAL A 309 -15.28 10.71 -21.09
C VAL A 309 -16.36 10.82 -22.16
N ARG A 310 -17.29 9.88 -22.20
CA ARG A 310 -18.42 9.86 -23.13
C ARG A 310 -19.70 10.31 -22.42
N ALA A 311 -20.74 10.61 -23.20
CA ALA A 311 -22.06 10.92 -22.65
C ALA A 311 -22.58 9.80 -21.72
N GLU A 312 -22.40 8.54 -22.11
CA GLU A 312 -22.80 7.38 -21.30
C GLU A 312 -22.07 7.32 -19.95
N ASP A 313 -20.77 7.63 -19.94
CA ASP A 313 -19.98 7.68 -18.71
C ASP A 313 -20.56 8.68 -17.71
N ILE A 314 -20.89 9.89 -18.20
CA ILE A 314 -21.47 10.95 -17.37
C ILE A 314 -22.83 10.50 -16.82
N MET A 315 -23.68 9.90 -17.67
CA MET A 315 -25.01 9.47 -17.25
C MET A 315 -25.00 8.32 -16.24
N LYS A 316 -23.94 7.52 -16.18
CA LYS A 316 -23.77 6.46 -15.17
C LYS A 316 -23.30 6.98 -13.80
N MET A 317 -22.93 8.26 -13.68
CA MET A 317 -22.48 8.87 -12.42
C MET A 317 -23.61 9.12 -11.40
N GLY A 318 -24.86 8.76 -11.71
CA GLY A 318 -26.00 8.96 -10.81
C GLY A 318 -25.92 8.13 -9.52
N GLY A 319 -25.32 6.93 -9.58
CA GLY A 319 -25.06 6.12 -8.40
C GLY A 319 -24.03 6.79 -7.49
N GLY A 320 -24.46 7.28 -6.32
CA GLY A 320 -23.60 8.08 -5.44
C GLY A 320 -23.44 9.55 -5.87
N GLY A 321 -24.16 10.00 -6.90
CA GLY A 321 -24.09 11.36 -7.43
C GLY A 321 -24.66 12.46 -6.52
N LEU A 322 -25.33 12.11 -5.41
CA LEU A 322 -25.75 13.08 -4.40
C LEU A 322 -24.61 13.30 -3.39
N LEU A 323 -23.76 14.28 -3.67
CA LEU A 323 -22.58 14.57 -2.85
C LEU A 323 -23.02 15.37 -1.61
N LYS A 324 -23.27 14.65 -0.51
CA LYS A 324 -23.62 15.27 0.77
C LYS A 324 -22.46 16.13 1.29
N GLU A 325 -22.80 17.23 1.98
CA GLU A 325 -21.86 17.77 2.96
C GLU A 325 -21.65 16.71 4.03
N ILE A 326 -20.45 16.14 4.10
CA ILE A 326 -20.09 15.16 5.11
C ILE A 326 -20.38 15.81 6.47
N VAL A 327 -21.29 15.23 7.26
CA VAL A 327 -21.46 15.57 8.67
C VAL A 327 -20.12 15.26 9.33
N SER A 328 -19.28 16.28 9.51
CA SER A 328 -18.04 16.14 10.24
C SER A 328 -18.39 15.68 11.65
N ARG A 329 -18.11 14.41 11.99
CA ARG A 329 -17.95 14.05 13.40
C ARG A 329 -16.97 15.05 14.01
N PRO A 330 -17.23 15.60 15.21
CA PRO A 330 -16.33 16.55 15.82
C PRO A 330 -15.02 15.82 16.17
N GLN A 331 -14.02 15.94 15.30
CA GLN A 331 -12.63 15.66 15.63
C GLN A 331 -11.88 16.99 15.81
N PRO A 332 -10.93 17.08 16.75
CA PRO A 332 -10.28 18.34 17.10
C PRO A 332 -9.39 18.79 15.94
N ARG A 333 -9.68 20.01 15.47
CA ARG A 333 -8.88 20.91 14.64
C ARG A 333 -7.43 20.49 14.36
N ALA A 334 -7.18 20.03 13.13
CA ALA A 334 -6.23 20.61 12.17
C ALA A 334 -6.42 19.96 10.78
N GLY A 335 -6.93 20.73 9.82
CA GLY A 335 -6.78 20.49 8.37
C GLY A 335 -7.26 19.13 7.82
N GLY A 336 -8.56 19.03 7.51
CA GLY A 336 -9.14 17.87 6.83
C GLY A 336 -8.53 17.62 5.45
N LYS A 337 -7.70 16.58 5.36
CA LYS A 337 -7.41 15.85 4.13
C LYS A 337 -8.21 14.56 4.18
N THR A 338 -8.90 14.21 3.10
CA THR A 338 -9.34 12.83 2.84
C THR A 338 -8.10 11.95 2.98
N VAL A 339 -8.08 11.04 3.96
CA VAL A 339 -6.89 10.25 4.27
C VAL A 339 -6.73 9.21 3.17
N VAL A 340 -5.92 9.57 2.18
CA VAL A 340 -5.32 8.64 1.22
C VAL A 340 -4.56 7.59 2.03
N ARG A 341 -5.03 6.34 2.04
CA ARG A 341 -4.44 5.24 2.83
C ARG A 341 -3.15 4.75 2.19
N LYS A 342 -2.03 5.39 2.51
CA LYS A 342 -0.70 4.98 2.06
C LYS A 342 -0.33 3.62 2.69
N ALA A 343 0.34 2.72 1.95
CA ALA A 343 0.95 1.54 2.57
C ALA A 343 1.87 1.96 3.72
N PRO A 344 1.91 1.19 4.81
CA PRO A 344 2.64 1.55 6.01
C PRO A 344 4.13 1.72 5.69
N LYS A 345 4.69 2.87 6.05
CA LYS A 345 6.12 3.15 5.88
C LYS A 345 6.89 2.50 7.02
N ILE A 346 7.45 1.32 6.74
CA ILE A 346 8.20 0.53 7.72
C ILE A 346 9.70 0.85 7.63
N ALA A 347 10.27 1.33 8.72
CA ALA A 347 11.71 1.50 8.87
C ALA A 347 12.42 0.17 9.21
N ALA A 348 13.72 0.10 9.00
CA ALA A 348 14.56 -0.96 9.53
C ALA A 348 15.64 -0.37 10.44
N ILE A 349 15.76 -0.90 11.65
CA ILE A 349 16.83 -0.59 12.59
C ILE A 349 17.71 -1.83 12.71
N ILE A 350 18.96 -1.73 12.29
CA ILE A 350 19.96 -2.79 12.41
C ILE A 350 20.82 -2.49 13.64
N LEU A 351 20.77 -3.37 14.64
CA LEU A 351 21.53 -3.25 15.88
C LEU A 351 22.90 -3.92 15.71
N ALA A 352 23.95 -3.11 15.58
CA ALA A 352 25.31 -3.53 15.27
C ALA A 352 26.36 -2.89 16.22
N ALA A 353 25.95 -2.52 17.44
CA ALA A 353 26.81 -1.86 18.42
C ALA A 353 27.48 -2.81 19.41
N GLY A 354 27.21 -4.12 19.31
CA GLY A 354 27.72 -5.13 20.24
C GLY A 354 29.25 -5.24 20.24
N GLN A 355 29.83 -5.41 21.44
CA GLN A 355 31.28 -5.48 21.64
C GLN A 355 31.93 -6.81 21.23
N SER A 356 31.14 -7.78 20.74
CA SER A 356 31.64 -9.12 20.38
C SER A 356 32.43 -9.83 21.50
N ARG A 357 32.16 -9.54 22.78
CA ARG A 357 32.95 -10.04 23.94
C ARG A 357 33.12 -11.57 23.95
N ARG A 358 32.10 -12.30 23.48
CA ARG A 358 32.09 -13.77 23.40
C ARG A 358 32.90 -14.33 22.22
N MET A 359 33.22 -13.50 21.22
CA MET A 359 34.01 -13.85 20.03
C MET A 359 35.52 -13.61 20.19
N GLY A 360 35.96 -13.13 21.36
CA GLY A 360 37.37 -12.82 21.60
C GLY A 360 37.83 -11.56 20.86
N ALA A 361 38.96 -11.63 20.15
CA ALA A 361 39.58 -10.48 19.47
C ALA A 361 38.95 -10.12 18.11
N VAL A 362 38.00 -10.91 17.61
CA VAL A 362 37.40 -10.74 16.27
C VAL A 362 36.01 -10.14 16.40
N ASN A 363 35.77 -9.07 15.65
CA ASN A 363 34.44 -8.50 15.52
C ASN A 363 33.59 -9.34 14.56
N LYS A 364 32.55 -10.00 15.10
CA LYS A 364 31.69 -10.91 14.33
C LYS A 364 31.04 -10.25 13.12
N LEU A 365 30.72 -8.96 13.22
CA LEU A 365 30.07 -8.19 12.16
C LEU A 365 30.95 -8.03 10.91
N LEU A 366 32.27 -8.06 11.11
CA LEU A 366 33.28 -7.90 10.06
C LEU A 366 33.86 -9.25 9.60
N THR A 367 33.33 -10.36 10.11
CA THR A 367 33.74 -11.68 9.67
C THR A 367 33.14 -11.95 8.31
N GLU A 368 33.98 -12.40 7.38
CA GLU A 368 33.54 -12.78 6.04
C GLU A 368 32.84 -14.14 6.06
N ILE A 369 31.67 -14.16 5.42
CA ILE A 369 30.88 -15.33 5.08
C ILE A 369 30.69 -15.28 3.57
N ASP A 370 31.16 -16.32 2.88
CA ASP A 370 31.12 -16.40 1.41
C ASP A 370 31.77 -15.17 0.71
N GLY A 371 32.80 -14.59 1.33
CA GLY A 371 33.53 -13.42 0.81
C GLY A 371 32.87 -12.06 1.07
N GLU A 372 31.74 -12.01 1.80
CA GLU A 372 31.06 -10.77 2.19
C GLU A 372 31.07 -10.59 3.71
N PRO A 373 31.34 -9.39 4.26
CA PRO A 373 31.18 -9.12 5.69
C PRO A 373 29.74 -9.38 6.15
N LEU A 374 29.55 -10.06 7.28
CA LEU A 374 28.23 -10.39 7.84
C LEU A 374 27.27 -9.19 7.89
N ILE A 375 27.76 -8.02 8.31
CA ILE A 375 26.93 -6.82 8.39
C ILE A 375 26.46 -6.32 7.02
N ALA A 376 27.30 -6.44 5.98
CA ALA A 376 26.94 -6.05 4.61
C ALA A 376 25.83 -6.95 4.05
N ARG A 377 25.89 -8.25 4.33
CA ARG A 377 24.85 -9.23 3.96
C ARG A 377 23.50 -8.89 4.57
N ILE A 378 23.46 -8.51 5.85
CA ILE A 378 22.21 -8.11 6.53
C ILE A 378 21.67 -6.80 5.96
N VAL A 379 22.54 -5.81 5.73
CA VAL A 379 22.14 -4.55 5.12
C VAL A 379 21.56 -4.78 3.73
N ARG A 380 22.16 -5.65 2.91
CA ARG A 380 21.66 -6.05 1.59
C ARG A 380 20.26 -6.66 1.69
N ALA A 381 20.05 -7.62 2.59
CA ALA A 381 18.73 -8.23 2.81
C ALA A 381 17.67 -7.18 3.21
N VAL A 382 18.04 -6.21 4.05
CA VAL A 382 17.15 -5.11 4.45
C VAL A 382 16.82 -4.19 3.27
N VAL A 383 17.82 -3.81 2.46
CA VAL A 383 17.60 -2.99 1.25
C VAL A 383 16.66 -3.69 0.26
N GLU A 384 16.86 -4.97 0.02
CA GLU A 384 16.05 -5.78 -0.90
C GLU A 384 14.61 -6.01 -0.39
N SER A 385 14.39 -5.94 0.93
CA SER A 385 13.05 -6.07 1.53
C SER A 385 12.11 -4.87 1.31
N LYS A 386 12.62 -3.77 0.72
CA LYS A 386 11.93 -2.48 0.55
C LYS A 386 11.59 -1.74 1.86
N ALA A 387 12.14 -2.16 3.01
CA ALA A 387 12.06 -1.38 4.25
C ALA A 387 12.83 -0.04 4.10
N GLY A 388 12.27 1.05 4.61
CA GLY A 388 12.88 2.37 4.51
C GLY A 388 12.18 3.43 5.37
N PRO A 389 12.91 4.26 6.13
CA PRO A 389 14.37 4.43 6.15
C PRO A 389 15.13 3.28 6.85
N ILE A 390 16.40 3.12 6.51
CA ILE A 390 17.32 2.13 7.10
C ILE A 390 18.28 2.86 8.04
N VAL A 391 18.31 2.43 9.30
CA VAL A 391 19.19 2.96 10.34
C VAL A 391 20.08 1.84 10.84
N LEU A 392 21.40 2.01 10.73
CA LEU A 392 22.39 1.10 11.27
C LEU A 392 23.03 1.73 12.51
N VAL A 393 22.85 1.08 13.66
CA VAL A 393 23.37 1.54 14.94
C VAL A 393 24.71 0.87 15.21
N THR A 394 25.79 1.64 15.21
CA THR A 394 27.16 1.16 15.41
C THR A 394 27.68 1.50 16.81
N GLY A 395 28.71 0.78 17.26
CA GLY A 395 29.33 0.94 18.58
C GLY A 395 30.82 0.67 18.47
N HIS A 396 31.28 -0.45 19.01
CA HIS A 396 32.68 -0.89 18.90
C HIS A 396 33.14 -1.00 17.43
N GLU A 397 34.32 -0.45 17.11
CA GLU A 397 34.89 -0.39 15.75
C GLU A 397 33.97 0.23 14.68
N ALA A 398 33.20 1.25 15.06
CA ALA A 398 32.26 1.94 14.16
C ALA A 398 32.85 2.34 12.80
N ASP A 399 34.12 2.76 12.72
CA ASP A 399 34.76 3.15 11.47
C ASP A 399 34.97 1.99 10.50
N ARG A 400 35.30 0.80 11.02
CA ARG A 400 35.43 -0.41 10.19
C ARG A 400 34.08 -0.92 9.72
N VAL A 401 33.06 -0.89 10.59
CA VAL A 401 31.68 -1.23 10.23
C VAL A 401 31.15 -0.25 9.17
N ARG A 402 31.42 1.05 9.33
CA ARG A 402 31.10 2.08 8.34
C ARG A 402 31.73 1.78 6.97
N ALA A 403 33.00 1.40 6.95
CA ALA A 403 33.68 1.05 5.70
C ALA A 403 33.05 -0.17 5.00
N ALA A 404 32.65 -1.19 5.77
CA ALA A 404 32.04 -2.40 5.22
C ALA A 404 30.65 -2.19 4.60
N VAL A 405 29.98 -1.07 4.90
CA VAL A 405 28.61 -0.77 4.44
C VAL A 405 28.51 0.55 3.68
N ALA A 406 29.65 1.12 3.25
CA ALA A 406 29.73 2.45 2.67
C ALA A 406 28.88 2.63 1.40
N ASP A 407 28.67 1.54 0.64
CA ASP A 407 27.95 1.55 -0.63
C ASP A 407 26.42 1.42 -0.47
N PHE A 408 25.91 1.27 0.76
CA PHE A 408 24.48 1.07 1.00
C PHE A 408 23.75 2.37 1.40
N PRO A 409 22.48 2.53 0.97
CA PRO A 409 21.68 3.73 1.24
C PRO A 409 21.09 3.71 2.67
N LEU A 410 21.92 3.91 3.69
CA LEU A 410 21.52 3.86 5.11
C LEU A 410 21.99 5.06 5.92
N THR A 411 21.37 5.26 7.09
CA THR A 411 21.80 6.24 8.09
C THR A 411 22.59 5.55 9.19
N LEU A 412 23.82 6.00 9.44
CA LEU A 412 24.67 5.51 10.52
C LEU A 412 24.42 6.31 11.80
N VAL A 413 24.11 5.61 12.89
CA VAL A 413 23.97 6.20 14.23
C VAL A 413 24.99 5.55 15.14
N HIS A 414 25.86 6.35 15.76
CA HIS A 414 26.83 5.83 16.71
C HIS A 414 26.28 5.88 18.15
N ASN A 415 26.13 4.73 18.78
CA ASN A 415 25.79 4.64 20.20
C ASN A 415 27.07 4.79 21.04
N ARG A 416 27.24 5.93 21.72
CA ARG A 416 28.40 6.21 22.59
C ARG A 416 28.42 5.36 23.85
N ASP A 417 27.24 4.95 24.33
CA ASP A 417 27.03 4.17 25.55
C ASP A 417 26.79 2.68 25.23
N TYR A 418 27.45 2.17 24.18
CA TYR A 418 27.30 0.78 23.71
C TYR A 418 27.70 -0.29 24.75
N ALA A 419 28.29 0.11 25.88
CA ALA A 419 28.63 -0.76 27.00
C ALA A 419 27.42 -1.15 27.87
N ASP A 420 26.30 -0.41 27.79
CA ASP A 420 25.14 -0.56 28.67
C ASP A 420 24.08 -1.56 28.14
N GLY A 421 24.41 -2.33 27.09
CA GLY A 421 23.58 -3.42 26.55
C GLY A 421 22.73 -3.04 25.33
N LEU A 422 21.87 -3.96 24.88
CA LEU A 422 21.04 -3.81 23.67
C LEU A 422 20.09 -2.60 23.71
N SER A 423 19.58 -2.23 24.90
CA SER A 423 18.60 -1.15 25.06
C SER A 423 19.12 0.23 24.61
N GLY A 424 20.39 0.56 24.88
CA GLY A 424 20.98 1.83 24.41
C GLY A 424 20.99 1.93 22.88
N SER A 425 21.29 0.81 22.20
CA SER A 425 21.34 0.75 20.73
C SER A 425 19.95 0.85 20.12
N LEU A 426 18.96 0.19 20.74
CA LEU A 426 17.56 0.30 20.34
C LEU A 426 17.07 1.75 20.44
N LYS A 427 17.35 2.44 21.56
CA LYS A 427 16.97 3.84 21.76
C LYS A 427 17.62 4.79 20.76
N ALA A 428 18.92 4.58 20.48
CA ALA A 428 19.63 5.35 19.47
C ALA A 428 19.01 5.16 18.08
N GLY A 429 18.68 3.92 17.71
CA GLY A 429 18.02 3.61 16.44
C GLY A 429 16.63 4.25 16.32
N LEU A 430 15.79 4.10 17.35
CA LEU A 430 14.44 4.68 17.39
C LEU A 430 14.45 6.21 17.34
N SER A 431 15.40 6.84 18.05
CA SER A 431 15.55 8.30 18.07
C SER A 431 15.96 8.88 16.71
N ALA A 432 16.57 8.07 15.85
CA ALA A 432 16.93 8.46 14.49
C ALA A 432 15.74 8.40 13.50
N LEU A 433 14.63 7.78 13.90
CA LEU A 433 13.45 7.66 13.05
C LEU A 433 12.60 8.94 13.08
N GLY A 434 12.19 9.39 11.90
CA GLY A 434 11.29 10.55 11.76
C GLY A 434 9.85 10.25 12.16
N ALA A 435 9.03 11.31 12.23
CA ALA A 435 7.60 11.19 12.55
C ALA A 435 6.76 10.45 11.50
N GLY A 436 7.26 10.31 10.28
CA GLY A 436 6.53 9.75 9.15
C GLY A 436 6.67 8.24 8.92
N VAL A 437 7.14 7.48 9.91
CA VAL A 437 7.21 6.00 9.85
C VAL A 437 6.11 5.40 10.72
N ASP A 438 5.46 4.36 10.20
CA ASP A 438 4.32 3.69 10.83
C ASP A 438 4.76 2.52 11.74
N GLY A 439 5.98 2.02 11.54
CA GLY A 439 6.60 0.98 12.35
C GLY A 439 8.09 0.81 12.02
N ALA A 440 8.76 -0.05 12.79
CA ALA A 440 10.17 -0.39 12.56
C ALA A 440 10.42 -1.88 12.79
N ILE A 441 11.18 -2.49 11.88
CA ILE A 441 11.75 -3.84 12.05
C ILE A 441 13.06 -3.70 12.80
N ILE A 442 13.19 -4.44 13.90
CA ILE A 442 14.41 -4.50 14.70
C ILE A 442 15.22 -5.72 14.27
N CYS A 443 16.27 -5.47 13.49
CA CYS A 443 17.20 -6.47 13.00
C CYS A 443 18.43 -6.56 13.90
N LEU A 444 18.91 -7.77 14.14
CA LEU A 444 20.19 -8.01 14.82
C LEU A 444 21.29 -8.13 13.76
N GLY A 445 22.44 -7.50 14.00
CA GLY A 445 23.55 -7.44 13.05
C GLY A 445 24.35 -8.74 12.89
N ASP A 446 23.94 -9.81 13.56
CA ASP A 446 24.68 -11.07 13.69
C ASP A 446 23.92 -12.30 13.16
N MET A 447 22.85 -12.09 12.39
CA MET A 447 22.00 -13.14 11.82
C MET A 447 22.45 -13.48 10.38
N PRO A 448 23.27 -14.52 10.15
CA PRO A 448 23.94 -14.75 8.86
C PRO A 448 23.02 -15.22 7.74
N GLU A 449 21.90 -15.87 8.10
CA GLU A 449 20.95 -16.42 7.14
C GLU A 449 19.71 -15.54 6.97
N LEU A 450 19.71 -14.32 7.50
CA LEU A 450 18.61 -13.39 7.30
C LEU A 450 18.53 -12.95 5.82
N ARG A 451 17.36 -13.12 5.21
CA ARG A 451 17.08 -12.81 3.80
C ARG A 451 15.95 -11.79 3.65
N ALA A 452 15.86 -11.19 2.47
CA ALA A 452 14.85 -10.19 2.14
C ALA A 452 13.40 -10.71 2.25
N ASP A 453 13.16 -11.99 1.93
CA ASP A 453 11.84 -12.62 2.00
C ASP A 453 11.31 -12.75 3.43
N HIS A 454 12.19 -12.99 4.41
CA HIS A 454 11.82 -12.98 5.84
C HIS A 454 11.27 -11.61 6.26
N LEU A 455 11.96 -10.54 5.86
CA LEU A 455 11.58 -9.16 6.18
C LEU A 455 10.31 -8.73 5.44
N ALA A 456 10.20 -9.05 4.15
CA ALA A 456 9.03 -8.72 3.33
C ALA A 456 7.74 -9.34 3.88
N ARG A 457 7.79 -10.58 4.41
CA ARG A 457 6.65 -11.23 5.07
C ARG A 457 6.19 -10.49 6.32
N LEU A 458 7.12 -10.00 7.15
CA LEU A 458 6.79 -9.20 8.34
C LEU A 458 6.11 -7.88 7.95
N ILE A 459 6.62 -7.20 6.91
CA ILE A 459 6.04 -5.96 6.39
C ILE A 459 4.63 -6.21 5.85
N ALA A 460 4.43 -7.30 5.09
CA ALA A 460 3.13 -7.65 4.53
C ALA A 460 2.09 -8.02 5.58
N ALA A 461 2.52 -8.58 6.72
CA ALA A 461 1.65 -8.95 7.84
C ALA A 461 1.19 -7.76 8.70
N PHE A 462 1.91 -6.63 8.66
CA PHE A 462 1.64 -5.47 9.50
C PHE A 462 0.39 -4.71 9.05
N ASP A 463 -0.59 -4.62 9.95
CA ASP A 463 -1.89 -4.00 9.69
C ASP A 463 -2.49 -3.45 10.99
N PRO A 464 -2.22 -2.18 11.33
CA PRO A 464 -2.72 -1.56 12.55
C PRO A 464 -4.24 -1.48 12.65
N GLU A 465 -4.96 -1.46 11.52
CA GLU A 465 -6.42 -1.35 11.54
C GLU A 465 -7.07 -2.66 11.98
N GLU A 466 -6.43 -3.79 11.69
CA GLU A 466 -6.82 -5.11 12.19
C GLU A 466 -6.13 -5.46 13.52
N GLY A 467 -5.45 -4.51 14.16
CA GLY A 467 -4.73 -4.69 15.42
C GLY A 467 -3.41 -5.45 15.29
N ARG A 468 -2.92 -5.75 14.09
CA ARG A 468 -1.66 -6.48 13.85
C ARG A 468 -0.47 -5.53 13.85
N GLU A 469 -0.06 -5.10 15.03
CA GLU A 469 0.95 -4.05 15.20
C GLU A 469 2.30 -4.56 15.70
N ILE A 470 2.40 -5.80 16.15
CA ILE A 470 3.66 -6.47 16.49
C ILE A 470 3.78 -7.72 15.63
N CYS A 471 4.60 -7.70 14.57
CA CYS A 471 4.81 -8.88 13.72
C CYS A 471 6.08 -9.62 14.12
N VAL A 472 5.94 -10.88 14.54
CA VAL A 472 7.03 -11.71 15.07
C VAL A 472 7.19 -12.95 14.22
N PRO A 473 8.40 -13.27 13.70
CA PRO A 473 8.59 -14.46 12.91
C PRO A 473 8.54 -15.70 13.80
N THR A 474 7.93 -16.78 13.30
CA THR A 474 7.83 -18.06 14.01
C THR A 474 8.27 -19.23 13.14
N PHE A 475 8.99 -20.19 13.72
CA PHE A 475 9.34 -21.46 13.07
C PHE A 475 9.13 -22.59 14.09
N GLU A 476 8.37 -23.61 13.72
CA GLU A 476 7.99 -24.72 14.60
C GLU A 476 7.38 -24.27 15.95
N GLY A 477 6.67 -23.13 15.95
CA GLY A 477 6.04 -22.55 17.14
C GLY A 477 6.96 -21.78 18.08
N LYS A 478 8.22 -21.61 17.73
CA LYS A 478 9.17 -20.77 18.46
C LYS A 478 9.26 -19.40 17.79
N ARG A 479 9.24 -18.34 18.58
CA ARG A 479 9.40 -16.95 18.12
C ARG A 479 10.87 -16.62 17.91
N GLY A 480 11.20 -15.98 16.80
CA GLY A 480 12.56 -15.60 16.44
C GLY A 480 12.71 -14.10 16.23
N ASN A 481 13.80 -13.74 15.55
CA ASN A 481 14.10 -12.39 15.09
C ASN A 481 14.12 -12.36 13.56
N PRO A 482 13.97 -11.19 12.92
CA PRO A 482 13.75 -9.85 13.49
C PRO A 482 12.27 -9.57 13.80
N VAL A 483 11.98 -8.60 14.66
CA VAL A 483 10.60 -8.28 15.07
C VAL A 483 10.19 -6.89 14.57
N LEU A 484 9.00 -6.78 14.00
CA LEU A 484 8.41 -5.51 13.57
C LEU A 484 7.48 -4.97 14.66
N PHE A 485 7.71 -3.73 15.10
CA PHE A 485 6.85 -3.01 16.03
C PHE A 485 6.21 -1.79 15.37
N GLY A 486 4.92 -1.61 15.56
CA GLY A 486 4.19 -0.41 15.20
C GLY A 486 4.66 0.80 16.00
N ARG A 487 4.51 2.00 15.41
CA ARG A 487 4.97 3.26 16.00
C ARG A 487 4.45 3.49 17.41
N ARG A 488 3.24 3.03 17.72
CA ARG A 488 2.63 3.23 19.05
C ARG A 488 3.46 2.65 20.20
N PHE A 489 4.28 1.64 19.91
CA PHE A 489 5.14 1.01 20.92
C PHE A 489 6.47 1.73 21.12
N PHE A 490 6.84 2.67 20.24
CA PHE A 490 8.15 3.33 20.32
C PHE A 490 8.36 4.06 21.66
N PRO A 491 7.38 4.79 22.24
CA PRO A 491 7.56 5.41 23.55
C PRO A 491 7.88 4.41 24.67
N GLU A 492 7.27 3.22 24.65
CA GLU A 492 7.53 2.17 25.64
C GLU A 492 8.87 1.48 25.37
N MET A 493 9.20 1.23 24.10
CA MET A 493 10.52 0.72 23.69
C MET A 493 11.65 1.67 24.12
N MET A 494 11.39 2.98 24.18
CA MET A 494 12.35 3.97 24.69
C MET A 494 12.56 3.89 26.21
N GLN A 495 11.66 3.26 26.97
CA GLN A 495 11.75 3.11 28.42
C GLN A 495 12.49 1.83 28.86
N VAL A 496 12.72 0.88 27.93
CA VAL A 496 13.41 -0.39 28.23
C VAL A 496 14.83 -0.16 28.75
N SER A 497 15.27 -0.98 29.70
CA SER A 497 16.62 -0.97 30.25
C SER A 497 17.27 -2.36 30.17
N GLY A 498 18.61 -2.38 30.23
CA GLY A 498 19.40 -3.62 30.18
C GLY A 498 19.41 -4.30 28.82
N ASP A 499 19.51 -5.63 28.81
CA ASP A 499 19.77 -6.45 27.61
C ASP A 499 18.55 -7.24 27.10
N VAL A 500 17.37 -7.03 27.71
CA VAL A 500 16.16 -7.81 27.42
C VAL A 500 15.47 -7.36 26.11
N GLY A 501 15.82 -6.18 25.60
CA GLY A 501 15.18 -5.59 24.42
C GLY A 501 13.66 -5.43 24.57
N ALA A 502 12.97 -5.20 23.45
CA ALA A 502 11.52 -4.99 23.43
C ALA A 502 10.69 -6.29 23.54
N ARG A 503 11.29 -7.42 23.96
CA ARG A 503 10.63 -8.74 23.96
C ARG A 503 9.43 -8.83 24.91
N HIS A 504 9.45 -8.13 26.04
CA HIS A 504 8.35 -8.15 27.02
C HIS A 504 7.04 -7.58 26.43
N LEU A 505 7.12 -6.58 25.54
CA LEU A 505 5.95 -6.00 24.86
C LEU A 505 5.17 -7.03 24.04
N ILE A 506 5.84 -8.07 23.54
CA ILE A 506 5.20 -9.17 22.79
C ILE A 506 4.31 -10.01 23.72
N GLY A 507 4.68 -10.15 24.99
CA GLY A 507 3.86 -10.84 25.99
C GLY A 507 2.72 -9.97 26.52
N GLU A 508 3.02 -8.70 26.76
CA GLU A 508 2.08 -7.73 27.33
C GLU A 508 0.94 -7.37 26.37
N TYR A 509 1.24 -7.21 25.08
CA TYR A 509 0.26 -6.87 24.04
C TYR A 509 -0.02 -8.06 23.13
N ALA A 510 -0.30 -9.22 23.71
CA ALA A 510 -0.52 -10.46 22.96
C ALA A 510 -1.65 -10.36 21.92
N GLU A 511 -2.63 -9.49 22.13
CA GLU A 511 -3.71 -9.16 21.21
C GLU A 511 -3.25 -8.37 19.98
N ALA A 512 -2.12 -7.68 20.09
CA ALA A 512 -1.51 -6.92 18.99
C ALA A 512 -0.48 -7.71 18.18
N VAL A 513 -0.18 -8.94 18.63
CA VAL A 513 0.86 -9.79 18.04
C VAL A 513 0.30 -10.59 16.87
N CYS A 514 0.93 -10.40 15.71
CA CYS A 514 0.80 -11.27 14.55
C CYS A 514 2.03 -12.18 14.47
N GLU A 515 1.82 -13.50 14.64
CA GLU A 515 2.87 -14.48 14.38
C GLU A 515 2.97 -14.72 12.87
N VAL A 516 4.18 -14.62 12.32
CA VAL A 516 4.47 -14.70 10.89
C VAL A 516 5.31 -15.95 10.63
N PRO A 517 4.75 -17.04 10.08
CA PRO A 517 5.52 -18.24 9.81
C PRO A 517 6.72 -17.98 8.90
N SER A 518 7.90 -18.35 9.37
CA SER A 518 9.16 -18.36 8.62
C SER A 518 9.27 -19.65 7.80
N PRO A 519 9.82 -19.61 6.58
CA PRO A 519 10.04 -20.82 5.79
C PRO A 519 11.12 -21.75 6.37
N ASP A 520 12.01 -21.21 7.19
CA ASP A 520 13.15 -21.93 7.76
C ASP A 520 13.53 -21.43 9.16
N ARG A 521 14.55 -22.09 9.74
CA ARG A 521 15.10 -21.81 11.07
C ARG A 521 16.05 -20.61 11.12
N SER A 522 16.28 -19.89 10.01
CA SER A 522 17.26 -18.79 9.95
C SER A 522 16.93 -17.66 10.93
N ILE A 523 15.67 -17.54 11.34
CA ILE A 523 15.18 -16.57 12.34
C ILE A 523 15.71 -16.81 13.77
N PHE A 524 16.37 -17.95 14.02
CA PHE A 524 16.96 -18.30 15.31
C PHE A 524 18.48 -18.25 15.34
N LEU A 525 19.12 -18.16 14.17
CA LEU A 525 20.56 -18.30 14.06
C LEU A 525 21.25 -16.93 14.29
N ASP A 526 22.08 -16.87 15.32
CA ASP A 526 23.03 -15.79 15.58
C ASP A 526 24.46 -16.35 15.69
N LEU A 527 25.45 -15.52 15.35
CA LEU A 527 26.87 -15.89 15.44
C LEU A 527 27.51 -15.25 16.68
N ASP A 528 27.22 -15.80 17.85
CA ASP A 528 27.66 -15.25 19.13
C ASP A 528 29.02 -15.76 19.64
N THR A 529 29.49 -16.93 19.18
CA THR A 529 30.76 -17.53 19.63
C THR A 529 31.62 -18.05 18.47
N PRO A 530 32.95 -18.20 18.66
CA PRO A 530 33.84 -18.75 17.63
C PRO A 530 33.44 -20.16 17.19
N GLU A 531 32.91 -20.97 18.12
CA GLU A 531 32.41 -22.31 17.85
C GLU A 531 31.16 -22.26 16.95
N ALA A 532 30.24 -21.32 17.21
CA ALA A 532 29.06 -21.12 16.36
C ALA A 532 29.46 -20.69 14.94
N LEU A 533 30.46 -19.82 14.81
CA LEU A 533 31.01 -19.41 13.52
C LEU A 533 31.69 -20.58 12.79
N ALA A 534 32.48 -21.41 13.49
CA ALA A 534 33.14 -22.57 12.91
C ALA A 534 32.12 -23.64 12.47
N ALA A 535 31.12 -23.91 13.30
CA ALA A 535 30.03 -24.84 12.98
C ALA A 535 29.22 -24.35 11.78
N TYR A 536 28.92 -23.05 11.71
CA TYR A 536 28.26 -22.44 10.56
C TYR A 536 29.08 -22.64 9.28
N ARG A 537 30.37 -22.29 9.30
CA ARG A 537 31.25 -22.46 8.14
C ARG A 537 31.33 -23.90 7.65
N ASN A 538 31.40 -24.88 8.54
CA ASN A 538 31.50 -26.29 8.17
C ASN A 538 30.19 -26.84 7.56
N ASN A 539 29.03 -26.31 7.98
CA ASN A 539 27.74 -26.69 7.40
C ASN A 539 27.45 -26.00 6.06
N SER A 540 28.06 -24.85 5.79
CA SER A 540 27.87 -24.11 4.52
C SER A 540 28.75 -24.61 3.36
N THR A 541 29.81 -25.38 3.64
CA THR A 541 30.68 -26.02 2.63
C THR A 541 30.27 -27.43 2.22
N SER A 542 29.16 -27.94 2.76
CA SER A 542 28.55 -29.24 2.40
C SER A 542 27.31 -29.00 1.55
#